data_AF-A0A382DKT0-F1
#
_entry.id   AF-A0A382DKT0-F1
#
_cell.length_a   1.000
_cell.length_b   1.000
_cell.length_c   1.000
_cell.angle_alpha   90.00
_cell.angle_beta   90.00
_cell.angle_gamma   90.00
#
_symmetry.space_group_name_H-M   'P 1'
#
loop_
_entity.id
_entity.type
_entity.pdbx_description
1 polymer ?
#
loop_
_entity_poly.entity_id
_entity_poly.type
_entity_poly.pdbx_seq_one_letter_code
_entity_poly.pdbx_strand_id
1 'polypeptide(L)'
;SDIFEYLNAYEDRYEPVFANGNQALFSELPVETQTLIFLQQAIFDEEYKSNAEEMEGIKFEFSEVFPGKVSASAQRVNDATVEIDGTYNVIHGTRHLHDTWDAKRPTGHYAPPGELITITIPTNHVDKGMSVMIGAHERDHSNLNQTNRFLRISNRFNLNQEETKIVNPFGGGIYMLVPEGFDFGYFDITINGAVKSPYFSTREGKGTDLSVWQAELAEQSVKWVDIESDKFMTTLPIDVLDGINPGSINLTDPRLMMEKWDEVADGFNYVGGRPQERSRAEYIISDTRIPDGGYGTGYPAVYDDDDKGMMLIALLENEPHKIGGVRTMFHEMGHLEWHPTLGNATESIVHLPAVYIWNKYYELPLDTAFKYSAFQNLTMDQTTIDWIITDNFRNNREINCDPTMDPGVCHEVRYQHRGHALYIEIADLFGWDAIYKTHKVFYDEWKINTQKDWGFMGMVNGNQITDDELILAASNAIGVNMAPLFHFWGRQPSTSLINQLENMPESKEIYCRLQYYKSMAPTDLSSFQTWYDANYVSVGGVQQVRYDYAINNFDKDNYGSAIQDQIDLIINSYFSSEIDCNPPPLYVENNLSNND
;
A
#
# COMPACT_ATOMS: atom_id res chain seq x y z
N SER A 1 34.43 8.53 30.10
CA SER A 1 34.04 9.45 31.17
C SER A 1 33.53 10.75 30.56
N ASP A 2 34.39 11.48 29.84
CA ASP A 2 34.10 12.84 29.36
C ASP A 2 32.89 12.96 28.41
N ILE A 3 32.62 11.97 27.56
CA ILE A 3 31.45 11.98 26.66
C ILE A 3 30.15 11.87 27.47
N PHE A 4 30.02 10.87 28.35
CA PHE A 4 28.81 10.71 29.17
C PHE A 4 28.61 11.87 30.16
N GLU A 5 29.70 12.46 30.68
CA GLU A 5 29.62 13.69 31.47
C GLU A 5 29.03 14.86 30.66
N TYR A 6 29.41 15.00 29.39
CA TYR A 6 28.82 15.98 28.48
C TYR A 6 27.33 15.68 28.20
N LEU A 7 26.98 14.44 27.89
CA LEU A 7 25.59 14.03 27.62
C LEU A 7 24.69 14.35 28.82
N ASN A 8 25.10 13.90 30.02
CA ASN A 8 24.34 14.14 31.25
C ASN A 8 24.23 15.63 31.57
N ALA A 9 25.31 16.41 31.42
CA ALA A 9 25.27 17.84 31.66
C ALA A 9 24.38 18.62 30.67
N TYR A 10 24.21 18.08 29.45
CA TYR A 10 23.25 18.62 28.48
C TYR A 10 21.82 18.30 28.93
N GLU A 11 21.50 17.02 29.15
CA GLU A 11 20.14 16.56 29.51
C GLU A 11 19.69 17.13 30.87
N ASP A 12 20.61 17.40 31.81
CA ASP A 12 20.29 18.09 33.08
C ASP A 12 19.91 19.59 32.89
N ARG A 13 20.29 20.19 31.76
CA ARG A 13 20.18 21.64 31.53
C ARG A 13 19.02 22.01 30.61
N TYR A 14 18.67 21.14 29.66
CA TYR A 14 17.69 21.41 28.62
C TYR A 14 16.52 20.44 28.74
N GLU A 15 15.35 20.87 28.27
CA GLU A 15 14.23 19.94 28.09
C GLU A 15 14.54 18.93 26.97
N PRO A 16 13.91 17.74 26.98
CA PRO A 16 14.10 16.76 25.93
C PRO A 16 13.91 17.37 24.54
N VAL A 17 14.88 17.13 23.67
CA VAL A 17 14.84 17.63 22.30
C VAL A 17 13.63 17.02 21.58
N PHE A 18 12.88 17.86 20.87
CA PHE A 18 11.60 17.54 20.22
C PHE A 18 10.40 17.26 21.15
N ALA A 19 10.48 17.55 22.45
CA ALA A 19 9.34 17.37 23.37
C ALA A 19 8.05 18.12 22.97
N ASN A 20 8.15 19.14 22.10
CA ASN A 20 7.01 19.89 21.60
C ASN A 20 6.36 19.26 20.34
N GLY A 21 6.89 18.14 19.82
CA GLY A 21 6.43 17.48 18.59
C GLY A 21 6.71 18.25 17.29
N ASN A 22 7.25 19.46 17.38
CA ASN A 22 7.48 20.31 16.21
C ASN A 22 8.67 19.82 15.40
N GLN A 23 8.51 19.88 14.09
CA GLN A 23 9.56 19.57 13.12
C GLN A 23 10.63 20.67 13.16
N ALA A 24 11.90 20.27 13.14
CA ALA A 24 13.02 21.19 13.06
C ALA A 24 14.01 20.76 11.97
N LEU A 25 14.62 21.73 11.29
CA LEU A 25 15.78 21.47 10.44
C LEU A 25 16.95 21.13 11.35
N PHE A 26 17.62 20.01 11.10
CA PHE A 26 18.76 19.59 11.91
C PHE A 26 19.86 20.67 11.96
N SER A 27 20.14 21.32 10.83
CA SER A 27 21.14 22.39 10.71
C SER A 27 20.81 23.65 11.49
N GLU A 28 19.54 23.85 11.88
CA GLU A 28 19.08 25.03 12.62
C GLU A 28 19.00 24.78 14.13
N LEU A 29 19.21 23.54 14.58
CA LEU A 29 19.34 23.22 16.00
C LEU A 29 20.59 23.91 16.59
N PRO A 30 20.59 24.26 17.90
CA PRO A 30 21.80 24.74 18.57
C PRO A 30 22.98 23.77 18.37
N VAL A 31 24.20 24.29 18.27
CA VAL A 31 25.41 23.49 18.00
C VAL A 31 25.61 22.42 19.07
N GLU A 32 25.31 22.73 20.33
CA GLU A 32 25.31 21.79 21.44
C GLU A 32 24.29 20.64 21.22
N THR A 33 23.09 20.93 20.70
CA THR A 33 22.07 19.93 20.40
C THR A 33 22.50 19.02 19.24
N GLN A 34 23.07 19.61 18.18
CA GLN A 34 23.62 18.83 17.08
C GLN A 34 24.74 17.91 17.57
N THR A 35 25.62 18.42 18.44
CA THR A 35 26.72 17.66 19.04
C THR A 35 26.21 16.50 19.91
N LEU A 36 25.18 16.75 20.73
CA LEU A 36 24.49 15.70 21.50
C LEU A 36 24.01 14.58 20.58
N ILE A 37 23.21 14.92 19.56
CA ILE A 37 22.63 13.94 18.63
C ILE A 37 23.72 13.14 17.92
N PHE A 38 24.78 13.79 17.44
CA PHE A 38 25.89 13.09 16.78
C PHE A 38 26.61 12.11 17.71
N LEU A 39 26.90 12.52 18.95
CA LEU A 39 27.56 11.65 19.93
C LEU A 39 26.67 10.49 20.33
N GLN A 40 25.41 10.74 20.64
CA GLN A 40 24.44 9.68 20.99
C GLN A 40 24.21 8.72 19.83
N GLN A 41 24.15 9.22 18.59
CA GLN A 41 23.98 8.37 17.41
C GLN A 41 25.21 7.48 17.17
N ALA A 42 26.43 7.99 17.39
CA ALA A 42 27.64 7.19 17.30
C ALA A 42 27.67 6.08 18.38
N ILE A 43 27.34 6.42 19.63
CA ILE A 43 27.23 5.43 20.72
C ILE A 43 26.16 4.38 20.39
N PHE A 44 24.99 4.81 19.88
CA PHE A 44 23.91 3.91 19.48
C PHE A 44 24.34 2.93 18.38
N ASP A 45 25.04 3.41 17.36
CA ASP A 45 25.42 2.59 16.21
C ASP A 45 26.58 1.63 16.50
N GLU A 46 27.47 1.97 17.44
CA GLU A 46 28.69 1.23 17.75
C GLU A 46 28.61 0.43 19.06
N GLU A 47 28.29 1.09 20.18
CA GLU A 47 28.40 0.53 21.53
C GLU A 47 27.21 -0.38 21.86
N TYR A 48 25.98 0.06 21.60
CA TYR A 48 24.78 -0.72 21.94
C TYR A 48 24.64 -2.03 21.15
N LYS A 49 25.38 -2.21 20.06
CA LYS A 49 25.38 -3.45 19.28
C LYS A 49 26.37 -4.50 19.81
N SER A 50 27.38 -4.09 20.56
CA SER A 50 28.52 -4.95 20.91
C SER A 50 28.82 -5.02 22.42
N ASN A 51 28.45 -4.00 23.18
CA ASN A 51 28.88 -3.79 24.57
C ASN A 51 27.66 -3.64 25.51
N ALA A 52 26.70 -4.57 25.43
CA ALA A 52 25.43 -4.48 26.14
C ALA A 52 25.60 -4.36 27.67
N GLU A 53 26.58 -5.05 28.26
CA GLU A 53 26.83 -4.99 29.72
C GLU A 53 27.36 -3.62 30.15
N GLU A 54 28.22 -3.00 29.35
CA GLU A 54 28.74 -1.65 29.62
C GLU A 54 27.70 -0.56 29.41
N MET A 55 26.73 -0.80 28.52
CA MET A 55 25.65 0.14 28.21
C MET A 55 24.43 0.00 29.14
N GLU A 56 24.38 -1.01 30.00
CA GLU A 56 23.30 -1.20 30.97
C GLU A 56 23.15 0.03 31.89
N GLY A 57 21.91 0.49 32.04
CA GLY A 57 21.55 1.66 32.84
C GLY A 57 21.69 3.00 32.10
N ILE A 58 22.21 3.00 30.87
CA ILE A 58 22.34 4.21 30.05
C ILE A 58 21.12 4.29 29.12
N LYS A 59 20.35 5.36 29.24
CA LYS A 59 19.26 5.71 28.31
C LYS A 59 19.48 7.12 27.77
N PHE A 60 18.87 7.43 26.64
CA PHE A 60 18.86 8.79 26.11
C PHE A 60 17.51 9.45 26.38
N GLU A 61 17.52 10.75 26.69
CA GLU A 61 16.30 11.47 27.07
C GLU A 61 15.26 11.51 25.93
N PHE A 62 15.70 11.37 24.68
CA PHE A 62 14.84 11.16 23.51
C PHE A 62 13.84 10.01 23.68
N SER A 63 14.16 8.99 24.48
CA SER A 63 13.24 7.89 24.84
C SER A 63 11.96 8.37 25.52
N GLU A 64 11.98 9.50 26.21
CA GLU A 64 10.81 10.11 26.86
C GLU A 64 9.88 10.78 25.83
N VAL A 65 10.40 11.14 24.66
CA VAL A 65 9.65 11.77 23.55
C VAL A 65 9.14 10.71 22.57
N PHE A 66 10.06 9.97 21.95
CA PHE A 66 9.75 8.93 20.96
C PHE A 66 10.79 7.80 21.04
N PRO A 67 10.39 6.52 21.14
CA PRO A 67 9.03 5.98 21.04
C PRO A 67 8.15 6.27 22.27
N GLY A 68 8.69 6.92 23.30
CA GLY A 68 7.93 7.41 24.43
C GLY A 68 8.17 6.61 25.70
N LYS A 69 7.80 7.23 26.82
CA LYS A 69 8.11 6.74 28.16
C LYS A 69 7.44 5.41 28.49
N VAL A 70 8.22 4.49 29.06
CA VAL A 70 7.72 3.31 29.79
C VAL A 70 7.25 3.73 31.19
N SER A 71 6.04 3.33 31.57
CA SER A 71 5.47 3.67 32.88
C SER A 71 6.38 3.20 34.02
N ALA A 72 6.58 4.05 35.03
CA ALA A 72 7.35 3.69 36.21
C ALA A 72 6.73 2.53 37.01
N SER A 73 5.42 2.28 36.84
CA SER A 73 4.72 1.15 37.47
C SER A 73 4.78 -0.14 36.64
N ALA A 74 5.30 -0.11 35.42
CA ALA A 74 5.40 -1.28 34.55
C ALA A 74 6.26 -2.36 35.21
N GLN A 75 5.69 -3.56 35.34
CA GLN A 75 6.35 -4.68 35.97
C GLN A 75 7.30 -5.35 34.99
N ARG A 76 8.52 -5.64 35.45
CA ARG A 76 9.50 -6.38 34.66
C ARG A 76 9.15 -7.85 34.74
N VAL A 77 9.04 -8.48 33.58
CA VAL A 77 8.80 -9.92 33.49
C VAL A 77 10.14 -10.66 33.51
N ASN A 78 10.16 -11.78 34.22
CA ASN A 78 11.25 -12.73 34.21
C ASN A 78 10.67 -14.11 33.92
N ASP A 79 11.42 -14.93 33.20
CA ASP A 79 11.01 -16.23 32.69
C ASP A 79 9.73 -16.17 31.83
N ALA A 80 9.50 -15.06 31.12
CA ALA A 80 8.35 -14.93 30.23
C ALA A 80 8.54 -15.83 29.00
N THR A 81 7.69 -16.85 28.88
CA THR A 81 7.70 -17.76 27.72
C THR A 81 6.84 -17.17 26.61
N VAL A 82 7.40 -17.07 25.41
CA VAL A 82 6.70 -16.58 24.20
C VAL A 82 6.86 -17.60 23.09
N GLU A 83 5.75 -18.07 22.55
CA GLU A 83 5.75 -18.97 21.40
C GLU A 83 5.88 -18.14 20.12
N ILE A 84 6.82 -18.52 19.25
CA ILE A 84 7.14 -17.81 18.01
C ILE A 84 6.82 -18.72 16.82
N ASP A 85 6.17 -18.15 15.81
CA ASP A 85 6.06 -18.79 14.49
C ASP A 85 7.39 -18.61 13.74
N GLY A 86 8.20 -19.66 13.75
CA GLY A 86 9.50 -19.75 13.09
C GLY A 86 9.44 -20.08 11.60
N THR A 87 8.29 -19.93 10.95
CA THR A 87 8.11 -20.25 9.54
C THR A 87 8.07 -18.98 8.69
N TYR A 88 8.93 -18.90 7.67
CA TYR A 88 8.81 -17.92 6.59
C TYR A 88 9.22 -18.56 5.26
N ASN A 89 8.23 -19.11 4.55
CA ASN A 89 8.45 -19.79 3.27
C ASN A 89 8.61 -18.79 2.12
N VAL A 90 9.49 -19.12 1.16
CA VAL A 90 9.59 -18.40 -0.12
C VAL A 90 8.27 -18.55 -0.90
N ILE A 91 7.69 -17.43 -1.36
CA ILE A 91 6.56 -17.47 -2.28
C ILE A 91 7.00 -17.20 -3.69
N HIS A 92 6.89 -18.24 -4.51
CA HIS A 92 7.10 -18.13 -5.94
C HIS A 92 5.91 -17.46 -6.64
N GLY A 93 6.23 -16.59 -7.62
CA GLY A 93 5.27 -15.90 -8.48
C GLY A 93 4.76 -14.56 -7.93
N THR A 94 5.22 -14.16 -6.75
CA THR A 94 4.92 -12.86 -6.16
C THR A 94 6.20 -12.25 -5.63
N ARG A 95 6.29 -10.92 -5.66
CA ARG A 95 7.33 -10.20 -4.94
C ARG A 95 6.76 -8.91 -4.39
N HIS A 96 7.16 -8.58 -3.15
CA HIS A 96 6.86 -7.30 -2.54
C HIS A 96 8.00 -6.32 -2.74
N LEU A 97 7.70 -5.07 -3.09
CA LEU A 97 8.71 -4.01 -3.15
C LEU A 97 9.35 -3.78 -1.78
N HIS A 98 10.67 -3.58 -1.77
CA HIS A 98 11.43 -3.22 -0.58
C HIS A 98 11.23 -4.18 0.62
N ASP A 99 11.03 -5.47 0.33
CA ASP A 99 10.96 -6.51 1.37
C ASP A 99 12.29 -6.66 2.11
N THR A 100 12.23 -6.90 3.42
CA THR A 100 13.42 -6.92 4.30
C THR A 100 14.03 -8.31 4.49
N TRP A 101 13.62 -9.30 3.68
CA TRP A 101 14.06 -10.70 3.70
C TRP A 101 13.79 -11.48 5.00
N ASP A 102 13.36 -10.80 6.07
CA ASP A 102 12.98 -11.38 7.34
C ASP A 102 11.48 -11.12 7.58
N ALA A 103 10.75 -12.15 8.01
CA ALA A 103 9.42 -11.99 8.56
C ALA A 103 9.50 -11.53 10.03
N LYS A 104 8.71 -10.52 10.38
CA LYS A 104 8.66 -9.93 11.72
C LYS A 104 7.59 -10.64 12.54
N ARG A 105 7.94 -11.01 13.78
CA ARG A 105 7.05 -11.71 14.74
C ARG A 105 7.02 -10.93 16.05
N PRO A 106 5.92 -10.23 16.36
CA PRO A 106 5.78 -9.49 17.62
C PRO A 106 5.74 -10.47 18.79
N THR A 107 6.30 -10.06 19.92
CA THR A 107 6.39 -10.92 21.12
C THR A 107 5.40 -10.54 22.22
N GLY A 108 4.69 -9.41 22.09
CA GLY A 108 3.88 -8.83 23.17
C GLY A 108 4.71 -8.30 24.35
N HIS A 109 5.98 -7.95 24.10
CA HIS A 109 6.91 -7.44 25.10
C HIS A 109 7.69 -6.23 24.56
N TYR A 110 8.16 -5.41 25.49
CA TYR A 110 8.86 -4.16 25.20
C TYR A 110 10.14 -4.07 26.04
N ALA A 111 11.25 -3.67 25.41
CA ALA A 111 12.52 -3.41 26.08
C ALA A 111 12.47 -2.02 26.73
N PRO A 112 12.60 -1.90 28.07
CA PRO A 112 12.65 -0.59 28.71
C PRO A 112 13.93 0.17 28.31
N PRO A 113 13.87 1.50 28.13
CA PRO A 113 15.03 2.30 27.72
C PRO A 113 16.20 2.14 28.70
N GLY A 114 17.35 1.68 28.18
CA GLY A 114 18.59 1.51 28.92
C GLY A 114 18.64 0.31 29.88
N GLU A 115 17.56 -0.47 30.01
CA GLU A 115 17.57 -1.67 30.86
C GLU A 115 18.07 -2.89 30.08
N LEU A 116 18.81 -3.78 30.77
CA LEU A 116 19.27 -5.04 30.22
C LEU A 116 18.10 -6.02 30.11
N ILE A 117 17.83 -6.49 28.89
CA ILE A 117 16.96 -7.64 28.66
C ILE A 117 17.79 -8.84 28.20
N THR A 118 17.26 -10.03 28.43
CA THR A 118 17.87 -11.27 27.97
C THR A 118 16.86 -12.11 27.23
N ILE A 119 17.22 -12.53 26.01
CA ILE A 119 16.42 -13.42 25.18
C ILE A 119 17.13 -14.76 25.11
N THR A 120 16.41 -15.81 25.48
CA THR A 120 16.88 -17.20 25.40
C THR A 120 16.13 -17.93 24.30
N ILE A 121 16.85 -18.51 23.35
CA ILE A 121 16.28 -19.35 22.27
C ILE A 121 16.65 -20.82 22.45
N PRO A 122 15.91 -21.77 21.85
CA PRO A 122 16.31 -23.17 21.88
C PRO A 122 17.65 -23.39 21.17
N THR A 123 18.51 -24.26 21.75
CA THR A 123 19.88 -24.50 21.26
C THR A 123 19.93 -24.94 19.78
N ASN A 124 18.89 -25.60 19.26
CA ASN A 124 18.80 -26.03 17.85
C ASN A 124 18.54 -24.87 16.86
N HIS A 125 18.18 -23.68 17.34
CA HIS A 125 17.97 -22.48 16.52
C HIS A 125 19.14 -21.47 16.59
N VAL A 126 20.16 -21.75 17.40
CA VAL A 126 21.40 -20.97 17.47
C VAL A 126 22.13 -20.99 16.12
N ASP A 127 22.67 -19.83 15.71
CA ASP A 127 23.41 -19.65 14.45
C ASP A 127 22.60 -20.00 13.18
N LYS A 128 21.27 -19.91 13.24
CA LYS A 128 20.37 -20.16 12.11
C LYS A 128 19.97 -18.90 11.32
N GLY A 129 20.64 -17.78 11.57
CA GLY A 129 20.36 -16.50 10.91
C GLY A 129 19.17 -15.74 11.50
N MET A 130 18.52 -16.26 12.55
CA MET A 130 17.51 -15.52 13.28
C MET A 130 18.12 -14.31 13.99
N SER A 131 17.31 -13.27 14.11
CA SER A 131 17.68 -12.06 14.84
C SER A 131 16.51 -11.60 15.70
N VAL A 132 16.77 -10.63 16.55
CA VAL A 132 15.74 -9.85 17.24
C VAL A 132 15.91 -8.38 16.88
N MET A 133 14.80 -7.69 16.68
CA MET A 133 14.72 -6.25 16.52
C MET A 133 14.11 -5.63 17.79
N ILE A 134 14.72 -4.55 18.27
CA ILE A 134 14.17 -3.69 19.32
C ILE A 134 13.71 -2.40 18.66
N GLY A 135 12.40 -2.15 18.67
CA GLY A 135 11.74 -1.02 18.02
C GLY A 135 11.17 -1.35 16.64
N ALA A 136 9.94 -0.90 16.37
CA ALA A 136 9.29 -1.04 15.05
C ALA A 136 9.78 -0.02 14.02
N HIS A 137 10.24 1.15 14.48
CA HIS A 137 10.58 2.30 13.65
C HIS A 137 12.02 2.17 13.12
N GLU A 138 12.18 1.44 12.03
CA GLU A 138 13.50 1.13 11.44
C GLU A 138 14.03 2.22 10.51
N ARG A 139 13.18 3.17 10.12
CA ARG A 139 13.52 4.17 9.10
C ARG A 139 14.35 5.30 9.69
N ASP A 140 15.42 5.64 8.97
CA ASP A 140 16.43 6.61 9.36
C ASP A 140 16.04 8.03 8.95
N HIS A 141 15.87 8.92 9.93
CA HIS A 141 15.51 10.31 9.68
C HIS A 141 16.70 11.21 9.29
N SER A 142 17.91 10.68 9.19
CA SER A 142 19.11 11.47 8.86
C SER A 142 19.09 12.07 7.45
N ASN A 143 18.28 11.51 6.54
CA ASN A 143 18.09 12.02 5.18
C ASN A 143 16.91 13.02 5.07
N LEU A 144 16.14 13.21 6.15
CA LEU A 144 15.03 14.16 6.15
C LEU A 144 15.55 15.60 6.33
N ASN A 145 14.95 16.53 5.59
CA ASN A 145 15.22 17.96 5.77
C ASN A 145 14.79 18.46 7.16
N GLN A 146 13.74 17.85 7.73
CA GLN A 146 13.19 18.20 9.04
C GLN A 146 12.70 16.93 9.77
N THR A 147 13.03 16.81 11.05
CA THR A 147 12.58 15.71 11.92
C THR A 147 11.98 16.26 13.22
N ASN A 148 11.13 15.48 13.86
CA ASN A 148 10.55 15.71 15.19
C ASN A 148 10.86 14.56 16.16
N ARG A 149 11.75 13.64 15.79
CA ARG A 149 12.28 12.58 16.65
C ARG A 149 13.75 12.30 16.35
N PHE A 150 14.38 11.49 17.22
CA PHE A 150 15.76 11.05 17.02
C PHE A 150 15.94 10.26 15.71
N LEU A 151 17.17 10.24 15.17
CA LEU A 151 17.42 9.82 13.79
C LEU A 151 17.20 8.32 13.56
N ARG A 152 17.96 7.47 14.26
CA ARG A 152 17.79 6.00 14.27
C ARG A 152 17.59 5.55 15.71
N ILE A 153 16.54 4.77 15.94
CA ILE A 153 16.16 4.33 17.29
C ILE A 153 16.02 2.82 17.46
N SER A 154 15.92 2.07 16.34
CA SER A 154 15.73 0.62 16.36
C SER A 154 17.03 -0.12 16.06
N ASN A 155 17.26 -1.24 16.77
CA ASN A 155 18.48 -2.04 16.67
C ASN A 155 18.19 -3.52 16.43
N ARG A 156 18.99 -4.14 15.57
CA ARG A 156 18.96 -5.58 15.27
C ARG A 156 20.13 -6.31 15.94
N PHE A 157 19.84 -7.47 16.53
CA PHE A 157 20.81 -8.34 17.19
C PHE A 157 20.70 -9.77 16.67
N ASN A 158 21.83 -10.39 16.29
CA ASN A 158 21.85 -11.77 15.82
C ASN A 158 21.81 -12.75 17.01
N LEU A 159 21.04 -13.83 16.85
CA LEU A 159 20.88 -14.86 17.88
C LEU A 159 21.86 -16.01 17.64
N ASN A 160 23.15 -15.71 17.83
CA ASN A 160 24.28 -16.63 17.59
C ASN A 160 24.65 -17.47 18.82
N GLN A 161 23.88 -17.36 19.90
CA GLN A 161 24.07 -18.13 21.12
C GLN A 161 22.72 -18.31 21.81
N GLU A 162 22.65 -19.24 22.76
CA GLU A 162 21.40 -19.58 23.45
C GLU A 162 20.82 -18.37 24.20
N GLU A 163 21.67 -17.60 24.88
CA GLU A 163 21.30 -16.43 25.67
C GLU A 163 21.90 -15.15 25.05
N THR A 164 21.06 -14.24 24.55
CA THR A 164 21.49 -12.94 24.01
C THR A 164 21.07 -11.81 24.94
N LYS A 165 22.06 -11.07 25.45
CA LYS A 165 21.88 -9.87 26.27
C LYS A 165 21.79 -8.62 25.41
N ILE A 166 20.80 -7.78 25.68
CA ILE A 166 20.44 -6.65 24.81
C ILE A 166 20.11 -5.43 25.66
N VAL A 167 20.58 -4.26 25.24
CA VAL A 167 20.17 -2.96 25.74
C VAL A 167 19.85 -2.06 24.55
N ASN A 168 18.82 -1.22 24.66
CA ASN A 168 18.55 -0.14 23.72
C ASN A 168 18.26 1.15 24.50
N PRO A 169 18.89 2.30 24.18
CA PRO A 169 18.73 3.53 24.95
C PRO A 169 17.38 4.22 24.78
N PHE A 170 16.62 3.85 23.76
CA PHE A 170 15.28 4.37 23.44
C PHE A 170 14.17 3.44 23.91
N GLY A 171 14.50 2.15 24.10
CA GLY A 171 13.50 1.10 24.26
C GLY A 171 12.74 0.82 22.96
N GLY A 172 11.84 -0.16 23.00
CA GLY A 172 11.02 -0.52 21.84
C GLY A 172 10.33 -1.86 21.98
N GLY A 173 9.32 -2.11 21.15
CA GLY A 173 8.73 -3.44 21.00
C GLY A 173 9.80 -4.47 20.59
N ILE A 174 9.66 -5.69 21.07
CA ILE A 174 10.60 -6.79 20.80
C ILE A 174 10.00 -7.67 19.69
N TYR A 175 10.70 -7.78 18.56
CA TYR A 175 10.27 -8.57 17.41
C TYR A 175 11.31 -9.63 17.05
N MET A 176 10.88 -10.88 16.92
CA MET A 176 11.72 -11.93 16.35
C MET A 176 11.73 -11.80 14.83
N LEU A 177 12.92 -11.90 14.24
CA LEU A 177 13.15 -11.85 12.80
C LEU A 177 13.46 -13.25 12.29
N VAL A 178 12.55 -13.80 11.49
CA VAL A 178 12.67 -15.12 10.88
C VAL A 178 13.10 -14.97 9.42
N PRO A 179 14.28 -15.48 9.03
CA PRO A 179 14.78 -15.32 7.67
C PRO A 179 13.94 -16.08 6.63
N GLU A 180 13.83 -15.51 5.42
CA GLU A 180 13.14 -16.13 4.29
C GLU A 180 13.71 -17.50 3.93
N GLY A 181 12.82 -18.44 3.61
CA GLY A 181 13.15 -19.80 3.22
C GLY A 181 13.39 -20.76 4.38
N PHE A 182 13.18 -20.32 5.62
CA PHE A 182 13.31 -21.17 6.80
C PHE A 182 11.94 -21.59 7.36
N ASP A 183 11.91 -22.84 7.83
CA ASP A 183 10.80 -23.43 8.55
C ASP A 183 11.35 -24.08 9.82
N PHE A 184 11.24 -23.35 10.93
CA PHE A 184 11.60 -23.84 12.25
C PHE A 184 10.39 -24.41 13.01
N GLY A 185 9.19 -24.36 12.43
CA GLY A 185 7.93 -24.57 13.12
C GLY A 185 7.70 -23.55 14.24
N TYR A 186 6.72 -23.85 15.11
CA TYR A 186 6.52 -23.09 16.34
C TYR A 186 7.54 -23.50 17.40
N PHE A 187 8.13 -22.52 18.07
CA PHE A 187 9.06 -22.76 19.18
C PHE A 187 8.95 -21.68 20.24
N ASP A 188 9.29 -22.04 21.49
CA ASP A 188 9.26 -21.10 22.61
C ASP A 188 10.61 -20.39 22.78
N ILE A 189 10.55 -19.10 23.08
CA ILE A 189 11.66 -18.31 23.61
C ILE A 189 11.37 -17.90 25.05
N THR A 190 12.41 -17.52 25.80
CA THR A 190 12.27 -16.93 27.13
C THR A 190 12.79 -15.50 27.14
N ILE A 191 12.04 -14.57 27.72
CA ILE A 191 12.39 -13.15 27.84
C ILE A 191 12.50 -12.77 29.32
N ASN A 192 13.60 -12.11 29.68
CA ASN A 192 13.87 -11.55 31.01
C ASN A 192 14.12 -10.04 30.93
N GLY A 193 13.66 -9.31 31.94
CA GLY A 193 13.90 -7.86 32.08
C GLY A 193 12.97 -6.95 31.25
N ALA A 194 12.19 -7.51 30.34
CA ALA A 194 11.24 -6.76 29.52
C ALA A 194 9.99 -6.34 30.33
N VAL A 195 9.15 -5.49 29.76
CA VAL A 195 7.78 -5.22 30.26
C VAL A 195 6.74 -5.75 29.26
N LYS A 196 5.51 -5.96 29.72
CA LYS A 196 4.39 -6.29 28.84
C LYS A 196 4.05 -5.12 27.92
N SER A 197 3.79 -5.44 26.65
CA SER A 197 3.26 -4.53 25.63
C SER A 197 1.91 -5.06 25.17
N PRO A 198 0.86 -4.24 25.03
CA PRO A 198 -0.42 -4.71 24.52
C PRO A 198 -0.24 -5.37 23.14
N TYR A 199 -0.72 -6.60 23.03
CA TYR A 199 -0.65 -7.37 21.80
C TYR A 199 -1.94 -8.15 21.56
N PHE A 200 -2.50 -8.01 20.36
CA PHE A 200 -3.71 -8.73 19.97
C PHE A 200 -3.53 -9.50 18.68
N SER A 201 -3.79 -10.80 18.74
CA SER A 201 -3.77 -11.68 17.58
C SER A 201 -5.16 -12.19 17.24
N THR A 202 -5.46 -12.27 15.95
CA THR A 202 -6.61 -12.97 15.38
C THR A 202 -6.21 -14.23 14.61
N ARG A 203 -4.92 -14.58 14.63
CA ARG A 203 -4.36 -15.73 13.91
C ARG A 203 -5.04 -17.03 14.28
N GLU A 204 -5.23 -17.90 13.28
CA GLU A 204 -5.91 -19.17 13.48
C GLU A 204 -5.22 -20.01 14.57
N GLY A 205 -5.96 -20.36 15.62
CA GLY A 205 -5.45 -21.15 16.76
C GLY A 205 -4.50 -20.41 17.71
N LYS A 206 -4.19 -19.13 17.45
CA LYS A 206 -3.27 -18.29 18.25
C LYS A 206 -3.90 -16.95 18.68
N GLY A 207 -5.23 -16.89 18.70
CA GLY A 207 -5.96 -15.66 19.03
C GLY A 207 -5.76 -15.19 20.48
N THR A 208 -5.69 -13.88 20.67
CA THR A 208 -5.66 -13.25 22.00
C THR A 208 -7.08 -13.09 22.53
N ASP A 209 -7.33 -13.47 23.80
CA ASP A 209 -8.61 -13.19 24.46
C ASP A 209 -8.82 -11.67 24.58
N LEU A 210 -10.00 -11.19 24.16
CA LEU A 210 -10.32 -9.77 24.17
C LEU A 210 -10.16 -9.12 25.56
N SER A 211 -10.46 -9.85 26.64
CA SER A 211 -10.28 -9.34 28.01
C SER A 211 -8.81 -9.15 28.39
N VAL A 212 -7.90 -9.95 27.83
CA VAL A 212 -6.45 -9.80 28.05
C VAL A 212 -5.98 -8.50 27.38
N TRP A 213 -6.35 -8.31 26.12
CA TRP A 213 -6.08 -7.07 25.38
C TRP A 213 -6.59 -5.83 26.10
N GLN A 214 -7.85 -5.85 26.56
CA GLN A 214 -8.45 -4.72 27.27
C GLN A 214 -7.76 -4.44 28.60
N ALA A 215 -7.29 -5.47 29.30
CA ALA A 215 -6.52 -5.29 30.53
C ALA A 215 -5.15 -4.67 30.26
N GLU A 216 -4.41 -5.17 29.25
CA GLU A 216 -3.09 -4.65 28.88
C GLU A 216 -3.18 -3.19 28.36
N LEU A 217 -4.18 -2.87 27.54
CA LEU A 217 -4.44 -1.50 27.11
C LEU A 217 -4.71 -0.55 28.29
N ALA A 218 -5.46 -1.01 29.30
CA ALA A 218 -5.79 -0.20 30.47
C ALA A 218 -4.58 0.09 31.37
N GLU A 219 -3.54 -0.75 31.33
CA GLU A 219 -2.30 -0.49 32.09
C GLU A 219 -1.50 0.68 31.52
N GLN A 220 -1.56 0.89 30.20
CA GLN A 220 -0.76 1.90 29.48
C GLN A 220 0.73 1.89 29.89
N SER A 221 1.28 0.68 30.07
CA SER A 221 2.67 0.47 30.49
C SER A 221 3.69 1.02 29.48
N VAL A 222 3.30 1.08 28.21
CA VAL A 222 4.09 1.58 27.07
C VAL A 222 3.20 2.47 26.19
N LYS A 223 3.71 2.97 25.05
CA LYS A 223 2.96 3.88 24.15
C LYS A 223 2.52 3.28 22.82
N TRP A 224 2.98 2.07 22.49
CA TRP A 224 2.72 1.40 21.23
C TRP A 224 2.12 0.03 21.47
N VAL A 225 1.33 -0.44 20.52
CA VAL A 225 0.71 -1.77 20.55
C VAL A 225 0.91 -2.47 19.23
N ASP A 226 0.88 -3.80 19.28
CA ASP A 226 0.92 -4.65 18.09
C ASP A 226 -0.42 -5.36 17.92
N ILE A 227 -0.93 -5.40 16.69
CA ILE A 227 -2.14 -6.12 16.33
C ILE A 227 -1.85 -6.91 15.07
N GLU A 228 -2.19 -8.20 15.05
CA GLU A 228 -1.96 -9.05 13.88
C GLU A 228 -3.07 -10.05 13.58
N SER A 229 -3.08 -10.49 12.33
CA SER A 229 -3.78 -11.64 11.78
C SER A 229 -2.77 -12.49 10.98
N ASP A 230 -3.25 -13.52 10.28
CA ASP A 230 -2.37 -14.29 9.38
C ASP A 230 -1.99 -13.51 8.11
N LYS A 231 -2.68 -12.39 7.81
CA LYS A 231 -2.51 -11.62 6.56
C LYS A 231 -2.04 -10.19 6.77
N PHE A 232 -2.22 -9.62 7.95
CA PHE A 232 -1.91 -8.24 8.24
C PHE A 232 -1.38 -8.04 9.66
N MET A 233 -0.47 -7.09 9.84
CA MET A 233 0.10 -6.68 11.10
C MET A 233 0.23 -5.17 11.14
N THR A 234 0.09 -4.59 12.32
CA THR A 234 0.37 -3.17 12.53
C THR A 234 0.89 -2.87 13.92
N THR A 235 1.67 -1.79 14.01
CA THR A 235 2.03 -1.12 15.24
C THR A 235 1.44 0.28 15.25
N LEU A 236 0.62 0.56 16.26
CA LEU A 236 -0.12 1.83 16.42
C LEU A 236 0.17 2.45 17.79
N PRO A 237 0.11 3.79 17.91
CA PRO A 237 0.19 4.42 19.22
C PRO A 237 -1.12 4.20 20.00
N ILE A 238 -1.02 4.02 21.33
CA ILE A 238 -2.15 3.66 22.20
C ILE A 238 -3.25 4.73 22.22
N ASP A 239 -2.87 6.00 22.11
CA ASP A 239 -3.78 7.15 22.19
C ASP A 239 -4.77 7.25 21.01
N VAL A 240 -4.46 6.58 19.91
CA VAL A 240 -5.35 6.45 18.76
C VAL A 240 -6.52 5.50 19.06
N LEU A 241 -6.31 4.56 19.98
CA LEU A 241 -7.27 3.51 20.33
C LEU A 241 -8.19 3.90 21.48
N ASP A 242 -7.80 4.89 22.28
CA ASP A 242 -8.46 5.21 23.55
C ASP A 242 -9.81 5.94 23.41
N GLY A 243 -10.12 6.44 22.21
CA GLY A 243 -11.41 7.07 21.90
C GLY A 243 -11.61 8.46 22.55
N ILE A 244 -10.59 9.06 23.15
CA ILE A 244 -10.70 10.32 23.93
C ILE A 244 -10.44 11.54 23.03
N ASN A 245 -9.60 11.40 22.00
CA ASN A 245 -9.24 12.50 21.10
C ASN A 245 -10.30 12.69 19.98
N PRO A 246 -10.67 13.93 19.61
CA PRO A 246 -11.58 14.16 18.49
C PRO A 246 -11.05 13.48 17.20
N GLY A 247 -11.81 12.54 16.64
CA GLY A 247 -11.38 11.74 15.47
C GLY A 247 -10.56 10.48 15.79
N SER A 248 -10.46 10.08 17.07
CA SER A 248 -10.04 8.72 17.45
C SER A 248 -11.22 7.75 17.32
N ILE A 249 -10.93 6.50 17.01
CA ILE A 249 -11.91 5.41 17.02
C ILE A 249 -11.64 4.60 18.28
N ASN A 250 -12.66 4.42 19.13
CA ASN A 250 -12.55 3.53 20.28
C ASN A 250 -12.33 2.10 19.77
N LEU A 251 -11.08 1.67 19.73
CA LEU A 251 -10.67 0.35 19.26
C LEU A 251 -10.31 -0.55 20.45
N THR A 252 -11.21 -0.58 21.44
CA THR A 252 -11.18 -1.56 22.54
C THR A 252 -11.43 -3.00 22.06
N ASP A 253 -11.90 -3.17 20.82
CA ASP A 253 -12.03 -4.44 20.12
C ASP A 253 -11.50 -4.32 18.68
N PRO A 254 -10.25 -4.78 18.42
CA PRO A 254 -9.61 -4.62 17.12
C PRO A 254 -10.02 -5.69 16.10
N ARG A 255 -10.95 -6.60 16.43
CA ARG A 255 -11.33 -7.72 15.53
C ARG A 255 -11.90 -7.25 14.20
N LEU A 256 -12.78 -6.25 14.22
CA LEU A 256 -13.34 -5.69 12.98
C LEU A 256 -12.25 -5.05 12.12
N MET A 257 -11.26 -4.39 12.74
CA MET A 257 -10.12 -3.84 12.00
C MET A 257 -9.35 -4.95 11.29
N MET A 258 -9.01 -6.03 12.00
CA MET A 258 -8.29 -7.16 11.42
C MET A 258 -9.09 -7.85 10.31
N GLU A 259 -10.40 -8.03 10.49
CA GLU A 259 -11.27 -8.54 9.43
C GLU A 259 -11.21 -7.67 8.17
N LYS A 260 -11.30 -6.34 8.31
CA LYS A 260 -11.22 -5.42 7.16
C LYS A 260 -9.84 -5.42 6.50
N TRP A 261 -8.77 -5.52 7.27
CA TRP A 261 -7.42 -5.61 6.71
C TRP A 261 -7.13 -6.96 6.03
N ASP A 262 -7.73 -8.04 6.52
CA ASP A 262 -7.68 -9.35 5.86
C ASP A 262 -8.44 -9.35 4.53
N GLU A 263 -9.63 -8.73 4.48
CA GLU A 263 -10.38 -8.51 3.25
C GLU A 263 -9.56 -7.69 2.23
N VAL A 264 -8.88 -6.63 2.69
CA VAL A 264 -7.97 -5.84 1.85
C VAL A 264 -6.87 -6.74 1.28
N ALA A 265 -6.13 -7.47 2.13
CA ALA A 265 -5.05 -8.36 1.70
C ALA A 265 -5.53 -9.42 0.68
N ASP A 266 -6.72 -9.98 0.89
CA ASP A 266 -7.35 -10.91 -0.05
C ASP A 266 -7.72 -10.24 -1.37
N GLY A 267 -8.24 -9.02 -1.33
CA GLY A 267 -8.58 -8.25 -2.54
C GLY A 267 -7.36 -7.99 -3.41
N PHE A 268 -6.24 -7.58 -2.81
CA PHE A 268 -4.97 -7.40 -3.50
C PHE A 268 -4.46 -8.70 -4.14
N ASN A 269 -4.53 -9.84 -3.44
CA ASN A 269 -4.14 -11.13 -4.01
C ASN A 269 -5.10 -11.57 -5.13
N TYR A 270 -6.40 -11.40 -4.93
CA TYR A 270 -7.41 -11.82 -5.89
C TYR A 270 -7.25 -11.08 -7.23
N VAL A 271 -7.18 -9.75 -7.22
CA VAL A 271 -7.00 -9.02 -8.48
C VAL A 271 -5.65 -9.33 -9.13
N GLY A 272 -4.65 -9.78 -8.38
CA GLY A 272 -3.38 -10.26 -8.91
C GLY A 272 -3.38 -11.68 -9.49
N GLY A 273 -4.51 -12.40 -9.44
CA GLY A 273 -4.56 -13.81 -9.86
C GLY A 273 -3.85 -14.79 -8.90
N ARG A 274 -3.66 -14.40 -7.65
CA ARG A 274 -2.86 -15.11 -6.63
C ARG A 274 -3.74 -15.89 -5.64
N PRO A 275 -3.19 -16.89 -4.95
CA PRO A 275 -3.87 -17.50 -3.80
C PRO A 275 -4.06 -16.48 -2.66
N GLN A 276 -5.05 -16.71 -1.80
CA GLN A 276 -5.29 -15.88 -0.61
C GLN A 276 -4.20 -16.07 0.46
N GLU A 277 -3.56 -17.24 0.48
CA GLU A 277 -2.44 -17.53 1.39
C GLU A 277 -1.28 -16.56 1.13
N ARG A 278 -0.74 -16.00 2.22
CA ARG A 278 0.44 -15.13 2.23
C ARG A 278 1.55 -15.81 3.03
N SER A 279 2.81 -15.49 2.74
CA SER A 279 3.96 -16.06 3.46
C SER A 279 4.18 -15.40 4.80
N ARG A 280 3.70 -14.16 4.90
CA ARG A 280 3.71 -13.36 6.10
C ARG A 280 2.56 -12.35 6.02
N ALA A 281 2.17 -11.87 7.20
CA ALA A 281 1.37 -10.67 7.30
C ALA A 281 2.05 -9.50 6.57
N GLU A 282 1.27 -8.68 5.88
CA GLU A 282 1.72 -7.37 5.44
C GLU A 282 1.81 -6.43 6.65
N TYR A 283 2.80 -5.54 6.70
CA TYR A 283 3.07 -4.76 7.91
C TYR A 283 3.12 -3.28 7.62
N ILE A 284 2.24 -2.54 8.29
CA ILE A 284 2.18 -1.08 8.21
C ILE A 284 2.24 -0.52 9.62
N ILE A 285 3.10 0.48 9.83
CA ILE A 285 3.22 1.18 11.11
C ILE A 285 2.89 2.67 10.95
N SER A 286 2.44 3.25 12.05
CA SER A 286 2.44 4.70 12.23
C SER A 286 3.80 5.19 12.72
N ASP A 287 4.21 6.37 12.29
CA ASP A 287 5.39 7.08 12.79
C ASP A 287 5.07 8.60 12.76
N THR A 288 5.84 9.41 13.49
CA THR A 288 5.62 10.86 13.57
C THR A 288 5.93 11.61 12.27
N ARG A 289 6.44 10.87 11.27
CA ARG A 289 6.85 11.35 9.94
C ARG A 289 6.95 10.21 8.95
N ILE A 290 6.68 10.55 7.69
CA ILE A 290 7.15 9.76 6.55
C ILE A 290 8.67 9.93 6.32
N PRO A 291 9.44 8.84 6.15
CA PRO A 291 10.90 8.87 6.12
C PRO A 291 11.51 9.27 4.76
N ASP A 292 10.77 9.15 3.66
CA ASP A 292 11.29 9.36 2.30
C ASP A 292 10.65 10.56 1.59
N GLY A 293 10.03 11.48 2.34
CA GLY A 293 9.38 12.69 1.80
C GLY A 293 8.08 12.45 1.03
N GLY A 294 7.64 11.19 0.95
CA GLY A 294 6.36 10.73 0.41
C GLY A 294 5.90 9.46 1.11
N TYR A 295 4.62 9.12 0.97
CA TYR A 295 4.15 7.79 1.35
C TYR A 295 4.83 6.76 0.43
N GLY A 296 5.14 5.60 0.99
CA GLY A 296 5.95 4.63 0.26
C GLY A 296 5.69 3.20 0.69
N THR A 297 6.33 2.32 -0.06
CA THR A 297 6.24 0.87 0.10
C THR A 297 7.32 0.36 1.06
N GLY A 298 7.06 -0.75 1.73
CA GLY A 298 8.08 -1.50 2.47
C GLY A 298 7.49 -2.45 3.49
N TYR A 299 8.37 -3.09 4.25
CA TYR A 299 8.00 -3.97 5.36
C TYR A 299 8.80 -3.62 6.63
N PRO A 300 8.28 -2.79 7.55
CA PRO A 300 6.98 -2.13 7.45
C PRO A 300 6.95 -1.01 6.40
N ALA A 301 5.75 -0.74 5.87
CA ALA A 301 5.41 0.55 5.30
C ALA A 301 5.14 1.53 6.46
N VAL A 302 5.49 2.81 6.25
CA VAL A 302 5.44 3.83 7.32
C VAL A 302 4.52 4.96 6.89
N TYR A 303 3.48 5.21 7.68
CA TYR A 303 2.53 6.31 7.47
C TYR A 303 2.55 7.29 8.63
N ASP A 304 2.25 8.54 8.31
CA ASP A 304 2.24 9.66 9.24
C ASP A 304 1.08 9.53 10.23
N ASP A 305 1.36 9.62 11.54
CA ASP A 305 0.33 9.55 12.58
C ASP A 305 -0.49 10.85 12.74
N ASP A 306 -0.02 11.96 12.16
CA ASP A 306 -0.77 13.23 12.12
C ASP A 306 -1.86 13.23 11.03
N ASP A 307 -1.74 12.39 9.99
CA ASP A 307 -2.72 12.26 8.92
C ASP A 307 -3.74 11.16 9.23
N LYS A 308 -4.82 11.52 9.93
CA LYS A 308 -5.92 10.61 10.29
C LYS A 308 -6.48 9.81 9.12
N GLY A 309 -6.48 10.38 7.91
CA GLY A 309 -6.97 9.69 6.73
C GLY A 309 -6.06 8.56 6.26
N MET A 310 -4.77 8.61 6.61
CA MET A 310 -3.75 7.61 6.28
C MET A 310 -3.57 6.55 7.38
N MET A 311 -4.20 6.75 8.52
CA MET A 311 -4.16 5.78 9.60
C MET A 311 -5.00 4.56 9.25
N LEU A 312 -4.56 3.38 9.70
CA LEU A 312 -5.21 2.12 9.38
C LEU A 312 -6.64 2.00 9.91
N ILE A 313 -6.94 2.76 10.97
CA ILE A 313 -8.27 2.87 11.57
C ILE A 313 -9.27 3.58 10.65
N ALA A 314 -8.81 4.33 9.64
CA ALA A 314 -9.68 5.05 8.71
C ALA A 314 -10.62 4.11 7.92
N LEU A 315 -10.27 2.82 7.78
CA LEU A 315 -11.17 1.81 7.18
C LEU A 315 -12.43 1.51 8.01
N LEU A 316 -12.43 1.89 9.29
CA LEU A 316 -13.57 1.74 10.19
C LEU A 316 -14.48 2.98 10.21
N GLU A 317 -14.09 4.07 9.58
CA GLU A 317 -14.92 5.26 9.47
C GLU A 317 -16.13 5.02 8.55
N ASN A 318 -17.10 5.93 8.62
CA ASN A 318 -18.23 5.89 7.68
C ASN A 318 -17.75 6.29 6.28
N GLU A 319 -18.16 5.53 5.27
CA GLU A 319 -17.78 5.76 3.86
C GLU A 319 -16.25 5.90 3.65
N PRO A 320 -15.44 4.91 4.05
CA PRO A 320 -13.97 5.02 4.04
C PRO A 320 -13.41 5.21 2.62
N HIS A 321 -14.13 4.76 1.61
CA HIS A 321 -13.82 4.98 0.19
C HIS A 321 -13.75 6.46 -0.20
N LYS A 322 -14.38 7.38 0.55
CA LYS A 322 -14.32 8.83 0.28
C LYS A 322 -13.13 9.52 0.95
N ILE A 323 -12.39 8.81 1.81
CA ILE A 323 -11.26 9.37 2.55
C ILE A 323 -10.03 9.40 1.64
N GLY A 324 -9.48 10.59 1.44
CA GLY A 324 -8.33 10.79 0.54
C GLY A 324 -7.09 9.99 0.95
N GLY A 325 -6.85 9.84 2.25
CA GLY A 325 -5.73 9.05 2.76
C GLY A 325 -5.91 7.54 2.55
N VAL A 326 -7.12 6.98 2.73
CA VAL A 326 -7.39 5.56 2.44
C VAL A 326 -7.08 5.24 0.97
N ARG A 327 -7.46 6.13 0.05
CA ARG A 327 -7.11 6.00 -1.37
C ARG A 327 -5.59 6.01 -1.58
N THR A 328 -4.87 6.93 -0.95
CA THR A 328 -3.40 7.01 -1.05
C THR A 328 -2.72 5.76 -0.46
N MET A 329 -3.19 5.25 0.67
CA MET A 329 -2.73 4.01 1.26
C MET A 329 -2.90 2.82 0.30
N PHE A 330 -4.07 2.67 -0.33
CA PHE A 330 -4.29 1.61 -1.32
C PHE A 330 -3.43 1.81 -2.59
N HIS A 331 -3.15 3.05 -2.99
CA HIS A 331 -2.21 3.35 -4.08
C HIS A 331 -0.81 2.81 -3.75
N GLU A 332 -0.27 3.13 -2.57
CA GLU A 332 1.06 2.63 -2.17
C GLU A 332 1.07 1.11 -2.00
N MET A 333 0.02 0.53 -1.43
CA MET A 333 -0.12 -0.93 -1.35
C MET A 333 -0.18 -1.59 -2.74
N GLY A 334 -0.73 -0.91 -3.75
CA GLY A 334 -0.70 -1.39 -5.13
C GLY A 334 0.72 -1.48 -5.67
N HIS A 335 1.56 -0.50 -5.38
CA HIS A 335 2.99 -0.57 -5.70
C HIS A 335 3.67 -1.73 -4.97
N LEU A 336 3.33 -1.97 -3.70
CA LEU A 336 3.88 -3.09 -2.91
C LEU A 336 3.63 -4.44 -3.59
N GLU A 337 2.44 -4.65 -4.13
CA GLU A 337 2.00 -5.98 -4.55
C GLU A 337 2.46 -6.38 -5.95
N TRP A 338 2.98 -5.50 -6.81
CA TRP A 338 3.53 -5.88 -8.13
C TRP A 338 2.58 -6.72 -9.02
N HIS A 339 1.38 -6.23 -9.27
CA HIS A 339 0.44 -6.85 -10.23
C HIS A 339 0.96 -6.79 -11.68
N PRO A 340 0.48 -7.65 -12.60
CA PRO A 340 0.83 -7.53 -14.02
C PRO A 340 0.54 -6.12 -14.56
N THR A 341 1.59 -5.44 -15.01
CA THR A 341 1.59 -3.99 -15.25
C THR A 341 2.02 -3.67 -16.68
N LEU A 342 1.18 -2.94 -17.41
CA LEU A 342 1.55 -2.37 -18.70
C LEU A 342 2.54 -1.22 -18.50
N GLY A 343 3.49 -1.05 -19.43
CA GLY A 343 4.68 -0.20 -19.22
C GLY A 343 4.43 1.28 -18.84
N ASN A 344 3.28 1.86 -19.19
CA ASN A 344 2.92 3.24 -18.81
C ASN A 344 1.82 3.33 -17.74
N ALA A 345 1.43 2.19 -17.15
CA ALA A 345 0.30 2.07 -16.24
C ALA A 345 0.69 1.87 -14.77
N THR A 346 1.98 1.95 -14.42
CA THR A 346 2.48 1.79 -13.04
C THR A 346 1.71 2.63 -12.03
N GLU A 347 1.41 3.90 -12.36
CA GLU A 347 0.68 4.83 -11.49
C GLU A 347 -0.85 4.75 -11.61
N SER A 348 -1.36 3.69 -12.24
CA SER A 348 -2.80 3.55 -12.54
C SER A 348 -3.32 2.18 -12.15
N ILE A 349 -2.61 1.10 -12.51
CA ILE A 349 -2.99 -0.27 -12.17
C ILE A 349 -3.08 -0.49 -10.66
N VAL A 350 -2.29 0.25 -9.89
CA VAL A 350 -2.26 0.22 -8.42
C VAL A 350 -3.60 0.60 -7.77
N HIS A 351 -4.53 1.21 -8.52
CA HIS A 351 -5.88 1.52 -8.04
C HIS A 351 -6.91 0.40 -8.30
N LEU A 352 -6.59 -0.59 -9.14
CA LEU A 352 -7.49 -1.72 -9.43
C LEU A 352 -7.94 -2.49 -8.16
N PRO A 353 -7.05 -2.80 -7.19
CA PRO A 353 -7.45 -3.46 -5.94
C PRO A 353 -8.52 -2.69 -5.19
N ALA A 354 -8.42 -1.35 -5.14
CA ALA A 354 -9.41 -0.50 -4.46
C ALA A 354 -10.81 -0.72 -5.03
N VAL A 355 -10.94 -0.79 -6.36
CA VAL A 355 -12.24 -1.04 -7.02
C VAL A 355 -12.82 -2.38 -6.59
N TYR A 356 -12.01 -3.44 -6.58
CA TYR A 356 -12.44 -4.76 -6.14
C TYR A 356 -12.90 -4.75 -4.68
N ILE A 357 -12.09 -4.18 -3.79
CA ILE A 357 -12.36 -4.17 -2.35
C ILE A 357 -13.67 -3.43 -2.06
N TRP A 358 -13.84 -2.23 -2.63
CA TRP A 358 -15.06 -1.45 -2.48
C TRP A 358 -16.28 -2.16 -3.05
N ASN A 359 -16.16 -2.81 -4.21
CA ASN A 359 -17.28 -3.51 -4.82
C ASN A 359 -17.65 -4.81 -4.10
N LYS A 360 -16.66 -5.58 -3.63
CA LYS A 360 -16.88 -6.93 -3.11
C LYS A 360 -17.06 -7.01 -1.61
N TYR A 361 -16.25 -6.29 -0.85
CA TYR A 361 -16.27 -6.37 0.61
C TYR A 361 -17.09 -5.26 1.26
N TYR A 362 -17.22 -4.11 0.57
CA TYR A 362 -18.08 -3.00 0.99
C TYR A 362 -19.38 -2.91 0.20
N GLU A 363 -19.62 -3.85 -0.72
CA GLU A 363 -20.85 -3.99 -1.50
C GLU A 363 -21.29 -2.72 -2.25
N LEU A 364 -20.34 -1.82 -2.57
CA LEU A 364 -20.65 -0.63 -3.36
C LEU A 364 -20.97 -1.03 -4.81
N PRO A 365 -21.88 -0.30 -5.48
CA PRO A 365 -22.02 -0.42 -6.94
C PRO A 365 -20.67 -0.26 -7.63
N LEU A 366 -20.41 -1.07 -8.66
CA LEU A 366 -19.10 -1.11 -9.33
C LEU A 366 -18.64 0.26 -9.80
N ASP A 367 -19.55 1.07 -10.33
CA ASP A 367 -19.25 2.41 -10.80
C ASP A 367 -18.90 3.38 -9.65
N THR A 368 -19.55 3.25 -8.49
CA THR A 368 -19.18 3.99 -7.28
C THR A 368 -17.81 3.55 -6.76
N ALA A 369 -17.53 2.24 -6.73
CA ALA A 369 -16.23 1.70 -6.37
C ALA A 369 -15.12 2.21 -7.30
N PHE A 370 -15.39 2.26 -8.61
CA PHE A 370 -14.47 2.79 -9.61
C PHE A 370 -14.22 4.29 -9.42
N LYS A 371 -15.29 5.07 -9.23
CA LYS A 371 -15.22 6.50 -8.95
C LYS A 371 -14.23 6.79 -7.84
N TYR A 372 -14.37 6.16 -6.69
CA TYR A 372 -13.54 6.43 -5.52
C TYR A 372 -12.19 5.68 -5.48
N SER A 373 -11.81 4.97 -6.53
CA SER A 373 -10.54 4.22 -6.57
C SER A 373 -9.31 5.08 -6.84
N ALA A 374 -9.47 6.24 -7.47
CA ALA A 374 -8.38 7.08 -7.93
C ALA A 374 -8.70 8.58 -7.74
N PHE A 375 -7.77 9.46 -8.14
CA PHE A 375 -7.78 10.86 -7.74
C PHE A 375 -8.86 11.72 -8.42
N GLN A 376 -9.37 11.31 -9.59
CA GLN A 376 -10.29 12.15 -10.37
C GLN A 376 -11.76 11.97 -9.99
N ASN A 377 -12.14 10.95 -9.22
CA ASN A 377 -13.55 10.67 -8.90
C ASN A 377 -14.49 10.62 -10.11
N LEU A 378 -14.06 10.01 -11.23
CA LEU A 378 -14.87 9.84 -12.43
C LEU A 378 -15.62 8.50 -12.44
N THR A 379 -16.88 8.51 -12.87
CA THR A 379 -17.60 7.28 -13.24
C THR A 379 -17.03 6.68 -14.52
N MET A 380 -17.46 5.47 -14.88
CA MET A 380 -17.06 4.80 -16.12
C MET A 380 -17.45 5.61 -17.36
N ASP A 381 -18.67 6.15 -17.40
CA ASP A 381 -19.14 6.99 -18.51
C ASP A 381 -18.31 8.27 -18.62
N GLN A 382 -18.07 8.95 -17.48
CA GLN A 382 -17.24 10.15 -17.43
C GLN A 382 -15.80 9.87 -17.87
N THR A 383 -15.24 8.73 -17.46
CA THR A 383 -13.90 8.28 -17.85
C THR A 383 -13.83 7.93 -19.34
N THR A 384 -14.88 7.34 -19.89
CA THR A 384 -14.99 7.06 -21.32
C THR A 384 -14.97 8.36 -22.11
N ILE A 385 -15.72 9.37 -21.67
CA ILE A 385 -15.68 10.69 -22.31
C ILE A 385 -14.31 11.34 -22.18
N ASP A 386 -13.68 11.28 -21.01
CA ASP A 386 -12.32 11.76 -20.79
C ASP A 386 -11.29 11.14 -21.75
N TRP A 387 -11.50 9.87 -22.12
CA TRP A 387 -10.65 9.14 -23.06
C TRP A 387 -10.95 9.46 -24.53
N ILE A 388 -12.22 9.43 -24.96
CA ILE A 388 -12.53 9.52 -26.39
C ILE A 388 -12.30 10.93 -26.97
N ILE A 389 -12.28 11.98 -26.13
CA ILE A 389 -11.97 13.34 -26.59
C ILE A 389 -10.48 13.57 -26.89
N THR A 390 -9.61 12.66 -26.45
CA THR A 390 -8.16 12.80 -26.64
C THR A 390 -7.78 12.73 -28.13
N ASP A 391 -6.64 13.33 -28.50
CA ASP A 391 -6.16 13.22 -29.88
C ASP A 391 -5.74 11.78 -30.21
N ASN A 392 -5.21 11.04 -29.24
CA ASN A 392 -4.78 9.66 -29.45
C ASN A 392 -5.96 8.74 -29.79
N PHE A 393 -7.09 8.82 -29.08
CA PHE A 393 -8.27 8.04 -29.43
C PHE A 393 -8.78 8.40 -30.84
N ARG A 394 -9.03 9.69 -31.09
CA ARG A 394 -9.60 10.18 -32.36
C ARG A 394 -8.75 9.86 -33.59
N ASN A 395 -7.46 9.59 -33.42
CA ASN A 395 -6.52 9.29 -34.51
C ASN A 395 -5.98 7.84 -34.48
N ASN A 396 -6.65 6.94 -33.77
CA ASN A 396 -6.24 5.54 -33.64
C ASN A 396 -4.79 5.32 -33.18
N ARG A 397 -4.38 6.01 -32.10
CA ARG A 397 -3.06 5.85 -31.48
C ARG A 397 -3.17 5.17 -30.13
N GLU A 398 -2.06 4.63 -29.67
CA GLU A 398 -1.96 4.04 -28.33
C GLU A 398 -2.19 5.10 -27.25
N ILE A 399 -2.84 4.71 -26.15
CA ILE A 399 -3.04 5.57 -24.98
C ILE A 399 -1.68 5.82 -24.31
N ASN A 400 -1.21 7.07 -24.33
CA ASN A 400 0.11 7.41 -23.79
C ASN A 400 0.25 8.89 -23.44
N CYS A 401 1.05 9.66 -24.19
CA CYS A 401 1.19 11.09 -24.07
C CYS A 401 0.57 11.72 -25.32
N ASP A 402 -0.48 12.54 -25.15
CA ASP A 402 -1.17 13.23 -26.23
C ASP A 402 -0.21 14.20 -26.94
N PRO A 403 0.09 14.00 -28.24
CA PRO A 403 1.08 14.82 -28.94
C PRO A 403 0.61 16.25 -29.22
N THR A 404 -0.66 16.56 -28.98
CA THR A 404 -1.23 17.91 -29.14
C THR A 404 -1.20 18.74 -27.86
N MET A 405 -0.82 18.12 -26.74
CA MET A 405 -0.81 18.73 -25.42
C MET A 405 0.63 19.04 -24.95
N ASP A 406 0.76 20.03 -24.08
CA ASP A 406 2.03 20.33 -23.44
C ASP A 406 2.53 19.14 -22.59
N PRO A 407 3.86 18.95 -22.41
CA PRO A 407 4.40 17.82 -21.66
C PRO A 407 3.87 17.66 -20.22
N GLY A 408 3.44 18.76 -19.59
CA GLY A 408 2.83 18.72 -18.25
C GLY A 408 1.40 18.13 -18.22
N VAL A 409 0.71 18.12 -19.36
CA VAL A 409 -0.71 17.74 -19.51
C VAL A 409 -0.89 16.45 -20.33
N CYS A 410 0.09 16.14 -21.20
CA CYS A 410 -0.07 15.13 -22.23
C CYS A 410 -0.37 13.72 -21.71
N HIS A 411 0.07 13.37 -20.50
CA HIS A 411 -0.03 12.01 -19.99
C HIS A 411 -1.48 11.57 -19.78
N GLU A 412 -1.82 10.44 -20.40
CA GLU A 412 -3.18 9.89 -20.40
C GLU A 412 -3.38 8.79 -19.38
N VAL A 413 -2.33 8.08 -18.98
CA VAL A 413 -2.50 6.91 -18.12
C VAL A 413 -2.29 7.26 -16.64
N ARG A 414 -1.10 7.76 -16.27
CA ARG A 414 -0.66 7.94 -14.87
C ARG A 414 -1.65 8.78 -14.04
N TYR A 415 -2.08 8.24 -12.89
CA TYR A 415 -3.03 8.90 -11.97
C TYR A 415 -4.41 9.23 -12.56
N GLN A 416 -4.75 8.68 -13.74
CA GLN A 416 -6.02 8.91 -14.42
C GLN A 416 -6.90 7.65 -14.38
N HIS A 417 -8.22 7.82 -14.24
CA HIS A 417 -9.18 6.71 -14.25
C HIS A 417 -9.11 5.86 -15.53
N ARG A 418 -8.85 6.50 -16.69
CA ARG A 418 -8.68 5.79 -17.97
C ARG A 418 -7.49 4.82 -17.99
N GLY A 419 -6.55 4.95 -17.04
CA GLY A 419 -5.42 4.04 -16.92
C GLY A 419 -5.75 2.66 -16.37
N HIS A 420 -6.87 2.51 -15.65
CA HIS A 420 -7.35 1.22 -15.13
C HIS A 420 -8.80 0.88 -15.50
N ALA A 421 -9.49 1.75 -16.25
CA ALA A 421 -10.86 1.53 -16.72
C ALA A 421 -11.05 0.22 -17.50
N LEU A 422 -10.08 -0.17 -18.34
CA LEU A 422 -10.09 -1.43 -19.09
C LEU A 422 -10.35 -2.65 -18.20
N TYR A 423 -9.74 -2.71 -17.01
CA TYR A 423 -9.93 -3.84 -16.10
C TYR A 423 -11.33 -3.83 -15.49
N ILE A 424 -11.89 -2.65 -15.28
CA ILE A 424 -13.24 -2.51 -14.73
C ILE A 424 -14.28 -2.89 -15.78
N GLU A 425 -14.05 -2.58 -17.05
CA GLU A 425 -14.85 -3.07 -18.16
C GLU A 425 -14.86 -4.60 -18.25
N ILE A 426 -13.69 -5.24 -18.10
CA ILE A 426 -13.61 -6.71 -18.07
C ILE A 426 -14.42 -7.25 -16.88
N ALA A 427 -14.29 -6.64 -15.70
CA ALA A 427 -15.03 -7.05 -14.51
C ALA A 427 -16.55 -6.85 -14.65
N ASP A 428 -16.98 -5.78 -15.30
CA ASP A 428 -18.41 -5.46 -15.51
C ASP A 428 -19.04 -6.40 -16.56
N LEU A 429 -18.34 -6.66 -17.67
CA LEU A 429 -18.85 -7.50 -18.76
C LEU A 429 -18.76 -8.99 -18.45
N PHE A 430 -17.70 -9.44 -17.75
CA PHE A 430 -17.37 -10.85 -17.59
C PHE A 430 -17.19 -11.30 -16.13
N GLY A 431 -17.32 -10.39 -15.18
CA GLY A 431 -17.13 -10.66 -13.75
C GLY A 431 -15.67 -10.60 -13.32
N TRP A 432 -15.46 -10.40 -12.02
CA TRP A 432 -14.12 -10.32 -11.42
C TRP A 432 -13.27 -11.60 -11.58
N ASP A 433 -13.91 -12.75 -11.77
CA ASP A 433 -13.22 -14.01 -12.09
C ASP A 433 -12.47 -13.94 -13.43
N ALA A 434 -12.93 -13.13 -14.38
CA ALA A 434 -12.21 -12.86 -15.61
C ALA A 434 -10.89 -12.13 -15.36
N ILE A 435 -10.87 -11.14 -14.45
CA ILE A 435 -9.65 -10.45 -14.03
C ILE A 435 -8.70 -11.42 -13.33
N TYR A 436 -9.21 -12.18 -12.36
CA TYR A 436 -8.43 -13.19 -11.65
C TYR A 436 -7.74 -14.15 -12.62
N LYS A 437 -8.50 -14.75 -13.54
CA LYS A 437 -7.98 -15.73 -14.51
C LYS A 437 -7.00 -15.11 -15.50
N THR A 438 -7.23 -13.87 -15.91
CA THR A 438 -6.32 -13.13 -16.80
C THR A 438 -4.97 -12.91 -16.13
N HIS A 439 -4.96 -12.36 -14.91
CA HIS A 439 -3.70 -12.11 -14.18
C HIS A 439 -3.04 -13.40 -13.68
N LYS A 440 -3.82 -14.45 -13.43
CA LYS A 440 -3.31 -15.77 -13.03
C LYS A 440 -2.36 -16.38 -14.06
N VAL A 441 -2.52 -16.09 -15.36
CA VAL A 441 -1.59 -16.54 -16.42
C VAL A 441 -0.17 -16.10 -16.09
N PHE A 442 0.01 -14.82 -15.73
CA PHE A 442 1.30 -14.25 -15.39
C PHE A 442 1.81 -14.77 -14.05
N TYR A 443 0.95 -14.86 -13.03
CA TYR A 443 1.31 -15.44 -11.74
C TYR A 443 1.87 -16.88 -11.90
N ASP A 444 1.19 -17.74 -12.67
CA ASP A 444 1.61 -19.13 -12.87
C ASP A 444 2.93 -19.21 -13.66
N GLU A 445 3.15 -18.33 -14.65
CA GLU A 445 4.42 -18.24 -15.37
C GLU A 445 5.56 -17.78 -14.44
N TRP A 446 5.36 -16.68 -13.72
CA TRP A 446 6.36 -16.11 -12.82
C TRP A 446 6.68 -17.05 -11.67
N LYS A 447 5.70 -17.84 -11.21
CA LYS A 447 5.92 -18.92 -10.24
C LYS A 447 6.94 -19.93 -10.75
N ILE A 448 6.82 -20.38 -12.00
CA ILE A 448 7.80 -21.30 -12.61
C ILE A 448 9.16 -20.63 -12.77
N ASN A 449 9.21 -19.36 -13.15
CA ASN A 449 10.47 -18.64 -13.36
C ASN A 449 11.21 -18.38 -12.04
N THR A 450 10.49 -17.93 -11.01
CA THR A 450 11.05 -17.69 -9.67
C THR A 450 11.47 -18.97 -8.94
N GLN A 451 10.94 -20.14 -9.33
CA GLN A 451 11.46 -21.44 -8.89
C GLN A 451 12.82 -21.77 -9.49
N LYS A 452 13.13 -21.28 -10.70
CA LYS A 452 14.41 -21.49 -11.37
C LYS A 452 15.45 -20.46 -10.96
N ASP A 453 15.02 -19.21 -10.86
CA ASP A 453 15.83 -18.07 -10.44
C ASP A 453 14.96 -17.13 -9.62
N TRP A 454 15.17 -17.10 -8.30
CA TRP A 454 14.45 -16.22 -7.40
C TRP A 454 14.57 -14.74 -7.80
N GLY A 455 15.72 -14.36 -8.38
CA GLY A 455 15.96 -13.01 -8.88
C GLY A 455 15.17 -12.65 -10.14
N PHE A 456 14.37 -13.57 -10.70
CA PHE A 456 13.57 -13.33 -11.89
C PHE A 456 12.64 -12.14 -11.71
N MET A 457 11.93 -12.00 -10.58
CA MET A 457 11.12 -10.81 -10.29
C MET A 457 12.01 -9.69 -9.71
N GLY A 458 13.15 -9.44 -10.32
CA GLY A 458 14.12 -8.40 -9.99
C GLY A 458 13.67 -6.99 -10.43
N MET A 459 14.41 -5.95 -10.06
CA MET A 459 14.19 -4.59 -10.61
C MET A 459 14.27 -4.55 -12.16
N VAL A 460 14.95 -5.53 -12.78
CA VAL A 460 15.18 -5.58 -14.24
C VAL A 460 14.00 -6.16 -15.01
N ASN A 461 13.40 -7.24 -14.49
CA ASN A 461 12.34 -7.99 -15.16
C ASN A 461 10.95 -7.69 -14.59
N GLY A 462 10.89 -7.22 -13.33
CA GLY A 462 9.72 -6.61 -12.72
C GLY A 462 8.43 -7.42 -12.79
N ASN A 463 7.34 -6.68 -12.87
CA ASN A 463 5.96 -7.11 -13.12
C ASN A 463 5.45 -6.61 -14.48
N GLN A 464 6.36 -6.22 -15.38
CA GLN A 464 6.02 -5.60 -16.66
C GLN A 464 5.53 -6.66 -17.66
N ILE A 465 4.46 -6.34 -18.35
CA ILE A 465 3.88 -7.15 -19.44
C ILE A 465 3.59 -6.25 -20.65
N THR A 466 3.49 -6.84 -21.82
CA THR A 466 3.10 -6.12 -23.04
C THR A 466 1.59 -6.13 -23.26
N ASP A 467 1.10 -5.19 -24.08
CA ASP A 467 -0.32 -5.16 -24.49
C ASP A 467 -0.74 -6.50 -25.13
N ASP A 468 0.06 -7.04 -26.05
CA ASP A 468 -0.23 -8.33 -26.70
C ASP A 468 -0.35 -9.52 -25.72
N GLU A 469 0.55 -9.59 -24.73
CA GLU A 469 0.52 -10.63 -23.70
C GLU A 469 -0.77 -10.55 -22.89
N LEU A 470 -1.18 -9.35 -22.47
CA LEU A 470 -2.40 -9.15 -21.70
C LEU A 470 -3.66 -9.46 -22.52
N ILE A 471 -3.72 -9.01 -23.78
CA ILE A 471 -4.85 -9.29 -24.69
C ILE A 471 -4.98 -10.80 -24.92
N LEU A 472 -3.86 -11.51 -25.15
CA LEU A 472 -3.87 -12.95 -25.35
C LEU A 472 -4.30 -13.69 -24.08
N ALA A 473 -3.77 -13.29 -22.92
CA ALA A 473 -4.15 -13.87 -21.62
C ALA A 473 -5.65 -13.69 -21.36
N ALA A 474 -6.17 -12.48 -21.56
CA ALA A 474 -7.60 -12.17 -21.38
C ALA A 474 -8.47 -12.97 -22.35
N SER A 475 -8.09 -13.01 -23.64
CA SER A 475 -8.86 -13.74 -24.66
C SER A 475 -8.95 -15.23 -24.33
N ASN A 476 -7.83 -15.87 -23.98
CA ASN A 476 -7.81 -17.28 -23.60
C ASN A 476 -8.56 -17.56 -22.29
N ALA A 477 -8.44 -16.68 -21.30
CA ALA A 477 -9.08 -16.85 -19.99
C ALA A 477 -10.61 -16.71 -20.07
N ILE A 478 -11.11 -15.77 -20.89
CA ILE A 478 -12.53 -15.44 -21.02
C ILE A 478 -13.20 -16.29 -22.11
N GLY A 479 -12.44 -16.73 -23.12
CA GLY A 479 -12.92 -17.60 -24.20
C GLY A 479 -13.53 -16.87 -25.39
N VAL A 480 -13.28 -15.57 -25.51
CA VAL A 480 -13.72 -14.71 -26.63
C VAL A 480 -12.56 -13.83 -27.10
N ASN A 481 -12.65 -13.28 -28.31
CA ASN A 481 -11.68 -12.32 -28.79
C ASN A 481 -11.82 -10.99 -28.02
N MET A 482 -10.86 -10.69 -27.13
CA MET A 482 -10.86 -9.48 -26.30
C MET A 482 -10.24 -8.26 -26.99
N ALA A 483 -9.54 -8.45 -28.11
CA ALA A 483 -8.89 -7.38 -28.88
C ALA A 483 -9.76 -6.13 -29.12
N PRO A 484 -11.04 -6.20 -29.49
CA PRO A 484 -11.88 -5.01 -29.68
C PRO A 484 -11.99 -4.11 -28.43
N LEU A 485 -12.11 -4.70 -27.24
CA LEU A 485 -12.21 -3.93 -26.00
C LEU A 485 -10.89 -3.21 -25.68
N PHE A 486 -9.77 -3.91 -25.85
CA PHE A 486 -8.44 -3.35 -25.63
C PHE A 486 -8.11 -2.25 -26.65
N HIS A 487 -8.43 -2.46 -27.93
CA HIS A 487 -8.26 -1.45 -28.98
C HIS A 487 -9.06 -0.18 -28.64
N PHE A 488 -10.31 -0.31 -28.17
CA PHE A 488 -11.08 0.86 -27.71
C PHE A 488 -10.37 1.66 -26.63
N TRP A 489 -9.75 1.00 -25.65
CA TRP A 489 -8.97 1.66 -24.58
C TRP A 489 -7.53 2.01 -24.99
N GLY A 490 -7.25 2.15 -26.30
CA GLY A 490 -5.96 2.59 -26.82
C GLY A 490 -4.84 1.57 -26.66
N ARG A 491 -5.17 0.28 -26.62
CA ARG A 491 -4.23 -0.86 -26.57
C ARG A 491 -4.39 -1.69 -27.83
N GLN A 492 -3.84 -1.22 -28.94
CA GLN A 492 -3.95 -1.88 -30.24
C GLN A 492 -3.17 -3.20 -30.24
N PRO A 493 -3.78 -4.35 -30.60
CA PRO A 493 -3.04 -5.59 -30.78
C PRO A 493 -2.11 -5.50 -31.99
N SER A 494 -0.96 -6.18 -31.93
CA SER A 494 -0.12 -6.34 -33.11
C SER A 494 -0.84 -7.13 -34.21
N THR A 495 -0.40 -6.97 -35.46
CA THR A 495 -0.89 -7.79 -36.58
C THR A 495 -0.72 -9.29 -36.33
N SER A 496 0.35 -9.68 -35.61
CA SER A 496 0.58 -11.09 -35.26
C SER A 496 -0.52 -11.60 -34.33
N LEU A 497 -0.87 -10.81 -33.32
CA LEU A 497 -1.91 -11.20 -32.37
C LEU A 497 -3.31 -11.19 -33.01
N ILE A 498 -3.61 -10.24 -33.89
CA ILE A 498 -4.88 -10.24 -34.66
C ILE A 498 -5.04 -11.57 -35.41
N ASN A 499 -4.00 -12.00 -36.14
CA ASN A 499 -4.04 -13.27 -36.87
C ASN A 499 -4.18 -14.48 -35.92
N GLN A 500 -3.55 -14.43 -34.75
CA GLN A 500 -3.66 -15.50 -33.75
C GLN A 500 -5.08 -15.62 -33.18
N LEU A 501 -5.79 -14.50 -33.03
CA LEU A 501 -7.14 -14.46 -32.45
C LEU A 501 -8.26 -14.53 -33.49
N GLU A 502 -7.95 -14.61 -34.79
CA GLU A 502 -8.92 -14.50 -35.90
C GLU A 502 -10.09 -15.52 -35.81
N ASN A 503 -9.84 -16.69 -35.21
CA ASN A 503 -10.81 -17.77 -35.08
C ASN A 503 -11.46 -17.84 -33.69
N MET A 504 -11.14 -16.91 -32.79
CA MET A 504 -11.79 -16.84 -31.49
C MET A 504 -13.21 -16.26 -31.63
N PRO A 505 -14.16 -16.69 -30.78
CA PRO A 505 -15.53 -16.18 -30.84
C PRO A 505 -15.60 -14.65 -30.65
N GLU A 506 -16.42 -13.98 -31.45
CA GLU A 506 -16.81 -12.59 -31.23
C GLU A 506 -17.62 -12.46 -29.94
N SER A 507 -17.44 -11.38 -29.17
CA SER A 507 -18.22 -11.12 -27.96
C SER A 507 -19.36 -10.15 -28.23
N LYS A 508 -20.60 -10.61 -27.99
CA LYS A 508 -21.79 -9.76 -28.00
C LYS A 508 -21.71 -8.66 -26.94
N GLU A 509 -21.17 -8.97 -25.77
CA GLU A 509 -21.03 -8.07 -24.64
C GLU A 509 -20.14 -6.88 -25.01
N ILE A 510 -18.97 -7.13 -25.62
CA ILE A 510 -18.07 -6.07 -26.11
C ILE A 510 -18.72 -5.28 -27.23
N TYR A 511 -19.35 -5.95 -28.21
CA TYR A 511 -20.03 -5.24 -29.31
C TYR A 511 -21.08 -4.27 -28.76
N CYS A 512 -21.93 -4.72 -27.84
CA CYS A 512 -22.96 -3.87 -27.24
C CYS A 512 -22.39 -2.74 -26.37
N ARG A 513 -21.25 -2.95 -25.71
CA ARG A 513 -20.53 -1.89 -24.98
C ARG A 513 -20.04 -0.80 -25.93
N LEU A 514 -19.44 -1.16 -27.06
CA LEU A 514 -18.97 -0.20 -28.07
C LEU A 514 -20.14 0.58 -28.69
N GLN A 515 -21.27 -0.08 -28.96
CA GLN A 515 -22.47 0.58 -29.43
C GLN A 515 -23.06 1.55 -28.39
N TYR A 516 -23.05 1.18 -27.11
CA TYR A 516 -23.45 2.06 -26.02
C TYR A 516 -22.56 3.31 -25.97
N TYR A 517 -21.24 3.16 -25.97
CA TYR A 517 -20.32 4.30 -25.99
C TYR A 517 -20.49 5.18 -27.22
N LYS A 518 -20.71 4.57 -28.39
CA LYS A 518 -21.04 5.31 -29.62
C LYS A 518 -22.29 6.17 -29.46
N SER A 519 -23.33 5.61 -28.83
CA SER A 519 -24.60 6.32 -28.60
C SER A 519 -24.49 7.45 -27.57
N MET A 520 -23.56 7.32 -26.63
CA MET A 520 -23.28 8.30 -25.58
C MET A 520 -22.38 9.44 -26.05
N ALA A 521 -21.48 9.16 -26.98
CA ALA A 521 -20.43 10.07 -27.40
C ALA A 521 -20.99 11.40 -27.93
N PRO A 522 -20.44 12.55 -27.49
CA PRO A 522 -20.90 13.86 -27.96
C PRO A 522 -20.66 14.02 -29.46
N THR A 523 -21.69 14.47 -30.18
CA THR A 523 -21.64 14.68 -31.64
C THR A 523 -21.44 16.13 -32.04
N ASP A 524 -21.69 17.05 -31.12
CA ASP A 524 -21.53 18.49 -31.29
C ASP A 524 -21.15 19.17 -29.97
N LEU A 525 -20.73 20.45 -30.04
CA LEU A 525 -20.38 21.24 -28.86
C LEU A 525 -21.47 21.27 -27.79
N SER A 526 -22.75 21.32 -28.19
CA SER A 526 -23.87 21.37 -27.23
C SER A 526 -23.97 20.10 -26.41
N SER A 527 -23.78 18.93 -27.02
CA SER A 527 -23.75 17.64 -26.34
C SER A 527 -22.47 17.45 -25.50
N PHE A 528 -21.34 18.01 -25.94
CA PHE A 528 -20.10 17.96 -25.15
C PHE A 528 -20.14 18.85 -23.90
N GLN A 529 -20.86 19.99 -23.94
CA GLN A 529 -20.94 20.90 -22.79
C GLN A 529 -21.42 20.20 -21.51
N THR A 530 -22.38 19.27 -21.61
CA THR A 530 -22.86 18.50 -20.45
C THR A 530 -21.75 17.66 -19.82
N TRP A 531 -20.92 17.01 -20.64
CA TRP A 531 -19.78 16.22 -20.17
C TRP A 531 -18.65 17.08 -19.63
N TYR A 532 -18.37 18.20 -20.30
CA TYR A 532 -17.44 19.20 -19.82
C TYR A 532 -17.83 19.64 -18.40
N ASP A 533 -19.07 20.08 -18.20
CA ASP A 533 -19.54 20.58 -16.90
C ASP A 533 -19.46 19.51 -15.80
N ALA A 534 -19.73 18.24 -16.15
CA ALA A 534 -19.69 17.12 -15.22
C ALA A 534 -18.25 16.68 -14.84
N ASN A 535 -17.28 16.83 -15.74
CA ASN A 535 -15.92 16.33 -15.55
C ASN A 535 -14.93 17.42 -15.10
N TYR A 536 -15.19 18.69 -15.41
CA TYR A 536 -14.18 19.76 -15.35
C TYR A 536 -13.50 19.92 -13.99
N VAL A 537 -14.25 19.81 -12.88
CA VAL A 537 -13.66 19.89 -11.53
C VAL A 537 -12.89 18.61 -11.21
N SER A 538 -13.51 17.46 -11.49
CA SER A 538 -13.05 16.11 -11.19
C SER A 538 -11.71 15.77 -11.85
N VAL A 539 -11.50 16.17 -13.10
CA VAL A 539 -10.25 15.86 -13.85
C VAL A 539 -9.01 16.57 -13.30
N GLY A 540 -9.20 17.60 -12.47
CA GLY A 540 -8.13 18.34 -11.80
C GLY A 540 -7.43 19.36 -12.70
N GLY A 541 -6.76 20.33 -12.08
CA GLY A 541 -6.21 21.51 -12.77
C GLY A 541 -5.21 21.20 -13.88
N VAL A 542 -4.49 20.07 -13.80
CA VAL A 542 -3.57 19.65 -14.85
C VAL A 542 -4.32 19.26 -16.12
N GLN A 543 -5.42 18.50 -16.01
CA GLN A 543 -6.18 18.03 -17.17
C GLN A 543 -7.27 19.01 -17.63
N GLN A 544 -7.66 19.99 -16.82
CA GLN A 544 -8.58 21.07 -17.22
C GLN A 544 -8.15 21.76 -18.52
N VAL A 545 -6.84 21.91 -18.75
CA VAL A 545 -6.28 22.46 -20.00
C VAL A 545 -6.73 21.70 -21.24
N ARG A 546 -6.83 20.36 -21.16
CA ARG A 546 -7.33 19.51 -22.25
C ARG A 546 -8.82 19.78 -22.52
N TYR A 547 -9.61 19.95 -21.47
CA TYR A 547 -11.04 20.23 -21.57
C TYR A 547 -11.29 21.64 -22.13
N ASP A 548 -10.53 22.64 -21.68
CA ASP A 548 -10.55 24.00 -22.22
C ASP A 548 -10.22 24.00 -23.72
N TYR A 549 -9.23 23.21 -24.12
CA TYR A 549 -8.91 23.07 -25.54
C TYR A 549 -10.07 22.43 -26.31
N ALA A 550 -10.62 21.33 -25.79
CA ALA A 550 -11.70 20.59 -26.43
C ALA A 550 -12.97 21.45 -26.57
N ILE A 551 -13.42 22.13 -25.52
CA ILE A 551 -14.66 22.95 -25.55
C ILE A 551 -14.54 24.10 -26.54
N ASN A 552 -13.35 24.68 -26.71
CA ASN A 552 -13.11 25.79 -27.64
C ASN A 552 -12.94 25.36 -29.11
N ASN A 553 -12.68 24.07 -29.36
CA ASN A 553 -12.39 23.57 -30.71
C ASN A 553 -13.26 22.38 -31.14
N PHE A 554 -14.23 21.93 -30.32
CA PHE A 554 -14.96 20.67 -30.52
C PHE A 554 -15.51 20.51 -31.95
N ASP A 555 -16.32 21.47 -32.41
CA ASP A 555 -16.89 21.43 -33.76
C ASP A 555 -15.87 21.78 -34.85
N LYS A 556 -14.95 22.70 -34.54
CA LYS A 556 -13.93 23.20 -35.49
C LYS A 556 -12.95 22.10 -35.91
N ASP A 557 -12.56 21.26 -34.95
CA ASP A 557 -11.60 20.18 -35.13
C ASP A 557 -12.31 18.82 -35.30
N ASN A 558 -13.62 18.84 -35.55
CA ASN A 558 -14.44 17.68 -35.89
C ASN A 558 -14.39 16.55 -34.83
N TYR A 559 -14.39 16.89 -33.54
CA TYR A 559 -14.31 15.91 -32.46
C TYR A 559 -15.42 14.85 -32.58
N GLY A 560 -16.67 15.29 -32.74
CA GLY A 560 -17.83 14.40 -32.78
C GLY A 560 -17.75 13.35 -33.89
N SER A 561 -17.44 13.75 -35.12
CA SER A 561 -17.31 12.79 -36.24
C SER A 561 -16.06 11.92 -36.10
N ALA A 562 -14.93 12.46 -35.67
CA ALA A 562 -13.71 11.66 -35.45
C ALA A 562 -13.89 10.58 -34.37
N ILE A 563 -14.64 10.88 -33.29
CA ILE A 563 -14.99 9.89 -32.26
C ILE A 563 -15.87 8.78 -32.85
N GLN A 564 -16.91 9.14 -33.60
CA GLN A 564 -17.83 8.17 -34.22
C GLN A 564 -17.08 7.27 -35.22
N ASP A 565 -16.25 7.87 -36.08
CA ASP A 565 -15.45 7.17 -37.08
C ASP A 565 -14.46 6.20 -36.43
N GLN A 566 -13.84 6.57 -35.31
CA GLN A 566 -12.93 5.68 -34.59
C GLN A 566 -13.67 4.47 -33.98
N ILE A 567 -14.85 4.68 -33.38
CA ILE A 567 -15.63 3.56 -32.84
C ILE A 567 -16.08 2.64 -33.97
N ASP A 568 -16.52 3.19 -35.10
CA ASP A 568 -16.87 2.42 -36.30
C ASP A 568 -15.67 1.67 -36.87
N LEU A 569 -14.48 2.26 -36.90
CA LEU A 569 -13.26 1.58 -37.31
C LEU A 569 -13.02 0.33 -36.44
N ILE A 570 -13.12 0.45 -35.12
CA ILE A 570 -12.91 -0.67 -34.20
C ILE A 570 -13.96 -1.76 -34.44
N ILE A 571 -15.24 -1.38 -34.50
CA ILE A 571 -16.34 -2.34 -34.71
C ILE A 571 -16.14 -3.10 -36.04
N ASN A 572 -15.88 -2.37 -37.13
CA ASN A 572 -15.71 -2.97 -38.45
C ASN A 572 -14.42 -3.80 -38.57
N SER A 573 -13.44 -3.60 -37.70
CA SER A 573 -12.18 -4.35 -37.70
C SER A 573 -12.31 -5.74 -37.07
N TYR A 574 -13.25 -5.92 -36.12
CA TYR A 574 -13.30 -7.13 -35.29
C TYR A 574 -14.61 -7.90 -35.35
N PHE A 575 -15.69 -7.30 -35.89
CA PHE A 575 -16.99 -7.94 -35.96
C PHE A 575 -17.43 -8.14 -37.40
N SER A 576 -17.85 -9.38 -37.71
CA SER A 576 -18.24 -9.78 -39.06
C SER A 576 -19.66 -9.38 -39.44
N SER A 577 -20.50 -9.05 -38.45
CA SER A 577 -21.90 -8.64 -38.67
C SER A 577 -22.45 -7.83 -37.49
N GLU A 578 -23.53 -7.09 -37.74
CA GLU A 578 -24.25 -6.40 -36.67
C GLU A 578 -24.89 -7.40 -35.70
N ILE A 579 -24.73 -7.14 -34.40
CA ILE A 579 -25.34 -7.93 -33.32
C ILE A 579 -26.43 -7.09 -32.66
N ASP A 580 -27.59 -7.69 -32.43
CA ASP A 580 -28.72 -7.01 -31.77
C ASP A 580 -28.40 -6.67 -30.30
N CYS A 581 -28.45 -5.38 -29.98
CA CYS A 581 -28.14 -4.81 -28.68
C CYS A 581 -29.30 -3.98 -28.15
N ASN A 582 -29.65 -4.20 -26.88
CA ASN A 582 -30.49 -3.30 -26.11
C ASN A 582 -29.62 -2.61 -25.05
N PRO A 583 -28.89 -1.54 -25.41
CA PRO A 583 -28.05 -0.85 -24.43
C PRO A 583 -28.94 -0.27 -23.31
N PRO A 584 -28.47 -0.30 -22.05
CA PRO A 584 -29.18 0.33 -20.95
C PRO A 584 -29.31 1.84 -21.18
N PRO A 585 -30.34 2.49 -20.63
CA PRO A 585 -30.48 3.94 -20.70
C PRO A 585 -29.29 4.62 -19.99
N LEU A 586 -28.81 5.73 -20.55
CA LEU A 586 -27.75 6.55 -19.97
C LEU A 586 -28.11 6.97 -18.53
N TYR A 587 -27.23 6.66 -17.58
CA TYR A 587 -27.30 7.18 -16.21
C TYR A 587 -26.24 8.27 -16.03
N VAL A 588 -26.57 9.50 -16.45
CA VAL A 588 -25.78 10.66 -16.05
C VAL A 588 -26.23 11.01 -14.62
N GLU A 589 -25.44 10.64 -13.61
CA GLU A 589 -25.60 11.22 -12.27
C GLU A 589 -25.41 12.74 -12.40
N ASN A 590 -26.51 13.49 -12.39
CA ASN A 590 -26.50 14.92 -12.16
C ASN A 590 -26.09 15.16 -10.69
N ASN A 591 -24.80 15.05 -10.38
CA ASN A 591 -24.25 15.54 -9.11
C ASN A 591 -24.17 17.07 -9.16
N LEU A 592 -25.34 17.71 -9.18
CA LEU A 592 -25.53 19.10 -8.81
C LEU A 592 -25.93 19.16 -7.33
N SER A 593 -24.96 18.98 -6.45
CA SER A 593 -24.96 19.63 -5.14
C SER A 593 -23.53 19.74 -4.60
N ASN A 594 -22.87 20.83 -4.98
CA ASN A 594 -21.79 21.40 -4.19
C ASN A 594 -22.33 21.87 -2.82
N ASN A 595 -21.47 21.75 -1.81
CA ASN A 595 -21.54 22.26 -0.43
C ASN A 595 -22.23 21.36 0.60
N ASP A 596 -21.44 20.58 1.33
CA ASP A 596 -20.94 20.98 2.66
C ASP A 596 -19.55 20.40 2.94
#